data_AF-A0A9N9MST1-F1
#
_entry.id   AF-A0A9N9MST1-F1
#
_cell.length_a   1.000
_cell.length_b   1.000
_cell.length_c   1.000
_cell.angle_alpha   90.00
_cell.angle_beta   90.00
_cell.angle_gamma   90.00
#
_symmetry.space_group_name_H-M   'P 1'
#
loop_
_entity.id
_entity.type
_entity.pdbx_description
1 polymer ?
#
loop_
_entity_poly.entity_id
_entity_poly.type
_entity_poly.pdbx_seq_one_letter_code
_entity_poly.pdbx_strand_id
1 'polypeptide(L)'
;MSQDNSNNFFGCSGLSEEDTTVLKSLFEKHDTNKDGFIGFEELAKQLHEDHGRHASLTIAQDTIAHVDEDNDGKLNPREFFHMIYFNRCRTAFEKYVSIFALRPRTQTNRYSLKIINRQQTETGLYEDQGKMQWTTLGMILLSIIQIIFILFVRYLAESLVYIYDERAQIWRYFSYMLIHIRYEHLVINLVVQIGVGLPLEVIHGWRVLVIYAAGGLGGCLLQAAVYPGEDLVGASPGVYAVLTAHLSKIVLNYREICHPICQIVTFGLFTLLNTIYNYYMYRNRHEISYISHLGGAACGFLVGILILKNIRVKKFEIVIWRVTLVTYLVCIVVLVGLDISASF
;
A
#
# COMPACT_ATOMS: atom_id res chain seq x y z
N MET A 1 47.92 25.26 -14.41
CA MET A 1 46.76 25.04 -13.53
C MET A 1 45.85 24.05 -14.22
N SER A 2 46.01 22.77 -13.89
CA SER A 2 45.26 21.66 -14.44
C SER A 2 43.85 21.66 -13.87
N GLN A 3 42.84 21.82 -14.74
CA GLN A 3 41.47 21.43 -14.43
C GLN A 3 41.45 19.92 -14.28
N ASP A 4 41.33 19.44 -13.04
CA ASP A 4 41.19 18.02 -12.77
C ASP A 4 39.75 17.59 -13.09
N ASN A 5 39.64 16.67 -14.03
CA ASN A 5 38.38 16.23 -14.65
C ASN A 5 37.64 15.30 -13.67
N SER A 6 36.92 15.87 -12.71
CA SER A 6 36.16 15.15 -11.67
C SER A 6 35.15 14.15 -12.24
N ASN A 7 34.66 14.37 -13.46
CA ASN A 7 33.69 13.52 -14.16
C ASN A 7 34.19 12.12 -14.56
N ASN A 8 35.49 11.81 -14.41
CA ASN A 8 36.05 10.53 -14.86
C ASN A 8 36.22 9.47 -13.74
N PHE A 9 35.92 9.81 -12.48
CA PHE A 9 36.18 8.90 -11.35
C PHE A 9 35.25 7.67 -11.31
N PHE A 10 33.99 7.85 -11.70
CA PHE A 10 32.97 6.78 -11.73
C PHE A 10 32.74 6.20 -13.12
N GLY A 11 33.42 6.73 -14.15
CA GLY A 11 33.25 6.28 -15.54
C GLY A 11 31.87 6.57 -16.15
N CYS A 12 31.08 7.50 -15.58
CA CYS A 12 29.72 7.82 -16.03
C CYS A 12 29.60 9.26 -16.55
N SER A 13 29.04 9.43 -17.76
CA SER A 13 28.71 10.72 -18.33
C SER A 13 27.33 11.19 -17.86
N GLY A 14 27.24 12.41 -17.30
CA GLY A 14 25.97 13.06 -16.94
C GLY A 14 25.73 13.33 -15.44
N LEU A 15 26.73 13.11 -14.57
CA LEU A 15 26.64 13.53 -13.17
C LEU A 15 26.91 15.02 -13.01
N SER A 16 26.18 15.68 -12.12
CA SER A 16 26.51 17.06 -11.73
C SER A 16 27.83 17.07 -10.94
N GLU A 17 28.58 18.17 -10.99
CA GLU A 17 29.84 18.30 -10.22
C GLU A 17 29.60 18.16 -8.70
N GLU A 18 28.43 18.58 -8.21
CA GLU A 18 28.03 18.47 -6.81
C GLU A 18 27.78 17.00 -6.41
N ASP A 19 27.03 16.25 -7.23
CA ASP A 19 26.77 14.82 -6.99
C ASP A 19 28.05 13.99 -7.05
N THR A 20 28.93 14.31 -8.00
CA THR A 20 30.23 13.65 -8.15
C THR A 20 31.10 13.86 -6.91
N THR A 21 31.11 15.07 -6.36
CA THR A 21 31.87 15.41 -5.16
C THR A 21 31.33 14.68 -3.93
N VAL A 22 29.99 14.61 -3.78
CA VAL A 22 29.35 13.89 -2.68
C VAL A 22 29.63 12.39 -2.76
N LEU A 23 29.45 11.78 -3.94
CA LEU A 23 29.69 10.36 -4.14
C LEU A 23 31.14 9.98 -3.90
N LYS A 24 32.08 10.83 -4.32
CA LYS A 24 33.50 10.62 -4.10
C LYS A 24 33.85 10.71 -2.61
N SER A 25 33.31 11.69 -1.90
CA SER A 25 33.48 11.81 -0.45
C SER A 25 32.85 10.65 0.33
N LEU A 26 31.75 10.09 -0.18
CA LEU A 26 31.12 8.90 0.38
C LEU A 26 32.01 7.69 0.14
N PHE A 27 32.47 7.45 -1.10
CA PHE A 27 33.35 6.35 -1.42
C PHE A 27 34.63 6.38 -0.57
N GLU A 28 35.31 7.52 -0.51
CA GLU A 28 36.53 7.72 0.31
C GLU A 28 36.30 7.55 1.81
N LYS A 29 35.07 7.74 2.29
CA LYS A 29 34.71 7.47 3.69
C LYS A 29 34.54 5.97 3.96
N HIS A 30 34.13 5.19 2.95
CA HIS A 30 33.87 3.76 3.08
C HIS A 30 35.14 2.93 2.81
N ASP A 31 36.03 3.44 1.95
CA ASP A 31 37.40 2.95 1.72
C ASP A 31 38.31 3.34 2.90
N THR A 32 38.33 2.51 3.94
CA THR A 32 39.04 2.80 5.20
C THR A 32 40.54 2.54 5.06
N ASN A 33 40.89 1.52 4.29
CA ASN A 33 42.28 1.14 4.02
C ASN A 33 42.92 1.95 2.88
N LYS A 34 42.13 2.78 2.16
CA LYS A 34 42.54 3.62 1.04
C LYS A 34 43.09 2.82 -0.15
N ASP A 35 42.58 1.62 -0.36
CA ASP A 35 42.99 0.74 -1.45
C ASP A 35 42.27 1.05 -2.78
N GLY A 36 41.30 1.97 -2.75
CA GLY A 36 40.51 2.37 -3.92
C GLY A 36 39.30 1.48 -4.18
N PHE A 37 38.99 0.55 -3.28
CA PHE A 37 37.85 -0.36 -3.32
C PHE A 37 37.15 -0.36 -1.96
N ILE A 38 35.92 -0.87 -1.91
CA ILE A 38 35.22 -1.12 -0.65
C ILE A 38 35.10 -2.63 -0.48
N GLY A 39 35.90 -3.19 0.42
CA GLY A 39 35.89 -4.62 0.69
C GLY A 39 34.72 -5.07 1.57
N PHE A 40 34.48 -6.39 1.60
CA PHE A 40 33.49 -7.02 2.49
C PHE A 40 33.64 -6.60 3.96
N GLU A 41 34.87 -6.58 4.48
CA GLU A 41 35.10 -6.23 5.88
C GLU A 41 34.83 -4.76 6.17
N GLU A 42 35.10 -3.86 5.22
CA GLU A 42 34.85 -2.42 5.36
C GLU A 42 33.35 -2.13 5.29
N LEU A 43 32.67 -2.74 4.32
CA LEU A 43 31.22 -2.69 4.19
C LEU A 43 30.52 -3.28 5.42
N ALA A 44 30.95 -4.46 5.87
CA ALA A 44 30.38 -5.14 7.04
C ALA A 44 30.67 -4.39 8.34
N LYS A 45 31.86 -3.76 8.47
CA LYS A 45 32.22 -2.96 9.65
C LYS A 45 31.37 -1.71 9.76
N GLN A 46 31.08 -1.05 8.65
CA GLN A 46 30.23 0.13 8.65
C GLN A 46 28.75 -0.24 8.86
N LEU A 47 28.29 -1.32 8.24
CA LEU A 47 26.98 -1.87 8.55
C LEU A 47 26.90 -2.33 10.01
N HIS A 48 28.00 -2.80 10.61
CA HIS A 48 28.06 -3.22 12.01
C HIS A 48 27.84 -2.06 12.97
N GLU A 49 28.40 -0.89 12.66
CA GLU A 49 28.17 0.36 13.39
C GLU A 49 26.70 0.79 13.36
N ASP A 50 25.97 0.45 12.28
CA ASP A 50 24.58 0.85 12.10
C ASP A 50 23.53 -0.23 12.50
N HIS A 51 23.81 -1.53 12.36
CA HIS A 51 22.81 -2.62 12.35
C HIS A 51 23.17 -3.88 13.18
N GLY A 52 24.34 -3.92 13.85
CA GLY A 52 24.76 -5.05 14.70
C GLY A 52 25.43 -6.21 13.95
N ARG A 53 26.24 -7.02 14.64
CA ARG A 53 27.32 -7.84 14.02
C ARG A 53 26.84 -8.87 13.00
N HIS A 54 25.79 -9.60 13.32
CA HIS A 54 25.34 -10.73 12.49
C HIS A 54 24.56 -10.29 11.25
N ALA A 55 23.73 -9.24 11.37
CA ALA A 55 22.98 -8.68 10.24
C ALA A 55 23.92 -8.01 9.23
N SER A 56 25.00 -7.40 9.71
CA SER A 56 25.94 -6.62 8.89
C SER A 56 26.79 -7.49 7.99
N LEU A 57 27.18 -8.67 8.46
CA LEU A 57 27.91 -9.65 7.66
C LEU A 57 27.02 -10.22 6.54
N THR A 58 25.77 -10.57 6.84
CA THR A 58 24.84 -11.09 5.83
C THR A 58 24.52 -10.04 4.77
N ILE A 59 24.23 -8.79 5.18
CA ILE A 59 23.92 -7.70 4.26
C ILE A 59 25.14 -7.34 3.39
N ALA A 60 26.34 -7.28 3.96
CA ALA A 60 27.54 -7.02 3.19
C ALA A 60 27.82 -8.11 2.15
N GLN A 61 27.60 -9.37 2.54
CA GLN A 61 27.85 -10.52 1.67
C GLN A 61 26.85 -10.56 0.51
N ASP A 62 25.57 -10.36 0.81
CA ASP A 62 24.52 -10.28 -0.21
C ASP A 62 24.73 -9.04 -1.10
N THR A 63 25.17 -7.92 -0.56
CA THR A 63 25.36 -6.69 -1.36
C THR A 63 26.49 -6.88 -2.37
N ILE A 64 27.64 -7.41 -1.96
CA ILE A 64 28.77 -7.64 -2.85
C ILE A 64 28.39 -8.67 -3.92
N ALA A 65 27.80 -9.80 -3.53
CA ALA A 65 27.39 -10.86 -4.46
C ALA A 65 26.42 -10.41 -5.58
N HIS A 66 25.77 -9.25 -5.46
CA HIS A 66 24.78 -8.76 -6.40
C HIS A 66 25.21 -7.54 -7.21
N VAL A 67 26.33 -6.92 -6.86
CA VAL A 67 26.80 -5.67 -7.47
C VAL A 67 28.19 -5.85 -8.08
N ASP A 68 29.02 -6.72 -7.48
CA ASP A 68 30.35 -7.09 -7.95
C ASP A 68 30.24 -7.76 -9.34
N GLU A 69 30.50 -6.97 -10.39
CA GLU A 69 30.38 -7.42 -11.78
C GLU A 69 31.64 -8.19 -12.21
N ASP A 70 32.80 -7.83 -11.66
CA ASP A 70 34.07 -8.45 -11.99
C ASP A 70 34.46 -9.62 -11.07
N ASN A 71 33.65 -9.89 -10.03
CA ASN A 71 33.79 -10.95 -9.03
C ASN A 71 35.11 -10.89 -8.26
N ASP A 72 35.64 -9.68 -8.04
CA ASP A 72 36.88 -9.48 -7.28
C ASP A 72 36.67 -9.51 -5.74
N GLY A 73 35.41 -9.62 -5.30
CA GLY A 73 35.01 -9.67 -3.90
C GLY A 73 35.03 -8.31 -3.20
N LYS A 74 35.18 -7.23 -3.95
CA LYS A 74 35.18 -5.84 -3.50
C LYS A 74 34.24 -5.01 -4.39
N LEU A 75 34.04 -3.75 -4.03
CA LEU A 75 33.28 -2.80 -4.84
C LEU A 75 34.21 -1.72 -5.36
N ASN A 76 34.38 -1.66 -6.68
CA ASN A 76 35.06 -0.55 -7.33
C ASN A 76 34.15 0.70 -7.37
N PRO A 77 34.67 1.91 -7.68
CA PRO A 77 33.85 3.12 -7.70
C PRO A 77 32.60 3.02 -8.59
N ARG A 78 32.71 2.36 -9.75
CA ARG A 78 31.60 2.22 -10.70
C ARG A 78 30.52 1.27 -10.18
N GLU A 79 30.90 0.17 -9.55
CA GLU A 79 30.00 -0.78 -8.89
C GLU A 79 29.33 -0.15 -7.67
N PHE A 80 30.08 0.59 -6.86
CA PHE A 80 29.53 1.37 -5.75
C PHE A 80 28.51 2.40 -6.24
N PHE A 81 28.80 3.08 -7.36
CA PHE A 81 27.84 3.97 -8.00
C PHE A 81 26.59 3.21 -8.46
N HIS A 82 26.76 2.07 -9.13
CA HIS A 82 25.64 1.22 -9.58
C HIS A 82 24.79 0.72 -8.40
N MET A 83 25.42 0.35 -7.27
CA MET A 83 24.73 0.00 -6.03
C MET A 83 23.85 1.14 -5.51
N ILE A 84 24.37 2.36 -5.46
CA ILE A 84 23.63 3.51 -4.93
C ILE A 84 22.47 3.92 -5.85
N TYR A 85 22.64 3.80 -7.17
CA TYR A 85 21.67 4.30 -8.16
C TYR A 85 20.70 3.23 -8.70
N PHE A 86 21.18 2.03 -9.06
CA PHE A 86 20.39 0.97 -9.70
C PHE A 86 19.77 -0.03 -8.72
N ASN A 87 20.33 -0.19 -7.53
CA ASN A 87 19.78 -1.10 -6.51
C ASN A 87 18.42 -0.60 -5.92
N ARG A 88 17.94 0.55 -6.40
CA ARG A 88 16.56 1.02 -6.26
C ARG A 88 15.50 0.05 -6.82
N CYS A 89 15.88 -0.95 -7.64
CA CYS A 89 14.94 -1.87 -8.31
C CYS A 89 14.94 -3.33 -7.82
N ARG A 90 15.93 -3.77 -7.02
CA ARG A 90 15.94 -5.16 -6.49
C ARG A 90 15.17 -5.37 -5.20
N THR A 91 14.76 -4.28 -4.57
CA THR A 91 13.99 -4.28 -3.33
C THR A 91 12.52 -4.63 -3.52
N ALA A 92 11.99 -4.91 -4.72
CA ALA A 92 10.54 -5.05 -4.93
C ALA A 92 9.92 -6.25 -4.18
N PHE A 93 10.58 -7.40 -4.15
CA PHE A 93 10.08 -8.62 -3.48
C PHE A 93 10.38 -8.62 -1.97
N GLU A 94 11.55 -8.14 -1.55
CA GLU A 94 11.91 -8.02 -0.12
C GLU A 94 11.26 -6.81 0.58
N LYS A 95 10.98 -5.71 -0.13
CA LYS A 95 10.08 -4.64 0.35
C LYS A 95 8.65 -5.14 0.41
N TYR A 96 8.20 -6.02 -0.48
CA TYR A 96 6.85 -6.56 -0.38
C TYR A 96 6.63 -7.29 0.96
N VAL A 97 7.65 -8.02 1.45
CA VAL A 97 7.61 -8.68 2.77
C VAL A 97 7.89 -7.71 3.93
N SER A 98 8.86 -6.80 3.81
CA SER A 98 9.24 -5.87 4.90
C SER A 98 8.38 -4.60 5.04
N ILE A 99 7.53 -4.28 4.06
CA ILE A 99 6.51 -3.22 4.15
C ILE A 99 5.26 -3.73 4.91
N PHE A 100 5.06 -5.05 4.97
CA PHE A 100 3.88 -5.67 5.59
C PHE A 100 4.24 -6.33 6.94
N ALA A 101 5.50 -6.75 7.12
CA ALA A 101 6.04 -7.24 8.38
C ALA A 101 6.88 -6.15 9.09
N LEU A 102 6.30 -5.60 10.16
CA LEU A 102 6.91 -4.78 11.21
C LEU A 102 8.46 -4.75 11.22
N ARG A 103 9.07 -3.62 10.81
CA ARG A 103 10.47 -3.34 11.16
C ARG A 103 10.55 -2.81 12.61
N PRO A 104 11.42 -3.36 13.48
CA PRO A 104 11.65 -2.82 14.81
C PRO A 104 12.49 -1.53 14.72
N ARG A 105 12.17 -0.60 15.62
CA ARG A 105 12.63 0.78 15.68
C ARG A 105 14.09 0.87 16.16
N THR A 106 15.02 1.38 15.35
CA THR A 106 16.34 1.84 15.83
C THR A 106 16.38 3.37 15.93
N GLN A 107 17.03 3.85 16.98
CA GLN A 107 17.09 5.25 17.38
C GLN A 107 18.38 5.85 16.81
N THR A 108 18.31 6.62 15.72
CA THR A 108 19.50 7.23 15.10
C THR A 108 19.79 8.64 15.59
N ASN A 109 21.09 8.94 15.66
CA ASN A 109 21.72 10.04 16.40
C ASN A 109 21.55 11.41 15.69
N ARG A 110 21.35 12.48 16.47
CA ARG A 110 20.86 13.80 16.02
C ARG A 110 21.79 14.60 15.07
N TYR A 111 23.07 14.24 14.93
CA TYR A 111 24.04 15.02 14.13
C TYR A 111 24.14 14.57 12.66
N SER A 112 23.91 13.29 12.37
CA SER A 112 23.96 12.72 11.00
C SER A 112 22.78 13.14 10.12
N LEU A 113 21.68 13.60 10.75
CA LEU A 113 20.43 13.96 10.08
C LEU A 113 20.51 15.25 9.25
N LYS A 114 21.38 16.21 9.59
CA LYS A 114 21.36 17.54 8.92
C LYS A 114 21.94 17.52 7.50
N ILE A 115 22.91 16.65 7.23
CA ILE A 115 23.59 16.56 5.92
C ILE A 115 22.80 15.62 4.99
N ILE A 116 22.22 14.54 5.54
CA ILE A 116 21.33 13.62 4.80
C ILE A 116 19.98 14.30 4.46
N ASN A 117 19.46 15.18 5.33
CA ASN A 117 18.19 15.90 5.10
C ASN A 117 18.20 16.88 3.91
N ARG A 118 19.36 17.23 3.34
CA ARG A 118 19.40 18.18 2.22
C ARG A 118 19.10 17.52 0.86
N GLN A 119 19.26 16.20 0.77
CA GLN A 119 19.05 15.42 -0.47
C GLN A 119 18.03 14.25 -0.31
N GLN A 120 17.59 13.91 0.91
CA GLN A 120 16.50 12.94 1.12
C GLN A 120 15.13 13.59 0.87
N THR A 121 14.79 13.73 -0.41
CA THR A 121 13.57 14.38 -0.92
C THR A 121 12.32 13.56 -0.59
N GLU A 122 11.65 13.84 0.53
CA GLU A 122 10.26 13.48 0.92
C GLU A 122 9.83 11.98 0.91
N THR A 123 10.43 11.12 0.10
CA THR A 123 10.05 9.73 -0.16
C THR A 123 10.35 8.81 1.02
N GLY A 124 9.38 7.96 1.40
CA GLY A 124 9.50 7.00 2.51
C GLY A 124 8.87 7.46 3.82
N LEU A 125 8.56 8.76 3.93
CA LEU A 125 7.95 9.34 5.14
C LEU A 125 6.57 8.75 5.47
N TYR A 126 5.87 8.24 4.46
CA TYR A 126 4.58 7.58 4.62
C TYR A 126 4.72 6.22 5.31
N GLU A 127 5.64 5.39 4.83
CA GLU A 127 5.88 4.04 5.36
C GLU A 127 6.41 4.07 6.81
N ASP A 128 7.20 5.09 7.17
CA ASP A 128 7.72 5.31 8.54
C ASP A 128 6.63 5.56 9.60
N GLN A 129 5.40 5.87 9.18
CA GLN A 129 4.28 6.05 10.10
C GLN A 129 3.74 4.74 10.66
N GLY A 130 4.05 3.61 10.02
CA GLY A 130 3.51 2.30 10.37
C GLY A 130 3.94 1.85 11.78
N LYS A 131 2.97 1.73 12.69
CA LYS A 131 3.19 1.15 14.03
C LYS A 131 2.01 0.26 14.37
N MET A 132 2.27 -1.02 14.63
CA MET A 132 1.22 -1.92 15.09
C MET A 132 0.73 -1.48 16.47
N GLN A 133 -0.56 -1.20 16.57
CA GLN A 133 -1.26 -0.84 17.80
C GLN A 133 -2.47 -1.76 17.97
N TRP A 134 -3.08 -1.80 19.16
CA TRP A 134 -4.32 -2.58 19.35
C TRP A 134 -5.47 -2.13 18.44
N THR A 135 -5.46 -0.86 18.00
CA THR A 135 -6.37 -0.31 17.00
C THR A 135 -6.12 -0.77 15.57
N THR A 136 -5.13 -1.64 15.35
CA THR A 136 -4.70 -2.18 14.06
C THR A 136 -5.16 -3.63 13.85
N LEU A 137 -5.94 -4.18 14.79
CA LEU A 137 -6.46 -5.54 14.71
C LEU A 137 -7.84 -5.60 14.05
N GLY A 138 -8.37 -4.49 13.55
CA GLY A 138 -9.71 -4.39 12.98
C GLY A 138 -9.95 -5.35 11.82
N MET A 139 -9.05 -5.36 10.84
CA MET A 139 -9.15 -6.27 9.68
C MET A 139 -9.07 -7.74 10.09
N ILE A 140 -8.23 -8.07 11.08
CA ILE A 140 -8.10 -9.42 11.61
C ILE A 140 -9.40 -9.82 12.33
N LEU A 141 -9.92 -8.96 13.20
CA LEU A 141 -11.16 -9.19 13.93
C LEU A 141 -12.36 -9.35 12.97
N LEU A 142 -12.47 -8.48 11.96
CA LEU A 142 -13.50 -8.58 10.93
C LEU A 142 -13.41 -9.91 10.16
N SER A 143 -12.19 -10.33 9.82
CA SER A 143 -11.93 -11.61 9.14
C SER A 143 -12.36 -12.80 10.01
N ILE A 144 -12.04 -12.77 11.31
CA ILE A 144 -12.46 -13.81 12.28
C ILE A 144 -13.99 -13.85 12.37
N ILE A 145 -14.64 -12.69 12.44
CA ILE A 145 -16.10 -12.60 12.46
C ILE A 145 -16.69 -13.27 11.20
N GLN A 146 -16.19 -12.95 10.01
CA GLN A 146 -16.66 -13.54 8.75
C GLN A 146 -16.47 -15.07 8.70
N ILE A 147 -15.35 -15.58 9.25
CA ILE A 147 -15.11 -17.02 9.40
C ILE A 147 -16.14 -17.64 10.37
N ILE A 148 -16.40 -17.01 11.51
CA ILE A 148 -17.39 -17.49 12.47
C ILE A 148 -18.78 -17.54 11.83
N PHE A 149 -19.16 -16.50 11.07
CA PHE A 149 -20.44 -16.44 10.41
C PHE A 149 -20.66 -17.58 9.41
N ILE A 150 -19.67 -17.87 8.56
CA ILE A 150 -19.82 -18.95 7.58
C ILE A 150 -19.81 -20.35 8.23
N LEU A 151 -19.04 -20.54 9.30
CA LEU A 151 -18.87 -21.85 9.94
C LEU A 151 -19.99 -22.18 10.94
N PHE A 152 -20.45 -21.21 11.72
CA PHE A 152 -21.28 -21.46 12.90
C PHE A 152 -22.62 -20.72 12.90
N VAL A 153 -22.80 -19.69 12.05
CA VAL A 153 -23.95 -18.78 12.14
C VAL A 153 -24.71 -18.66 10.81
N ARG A 154 -24.59 -19.68 9.96
CA ARG A 154 -25.24 -19.69 8.63
C ARG A 154 -26.77 -19.62 8.71
N TYR A 155 -27.36 -20.06 9.82
CA TYR A 155 -28.81 -19.98 10.05
C TYR A 155 -29.33 -18.53 10.22
N LEU A 156 -28.47 -17.55 10.53
CA LEU A 156 -28.85 -16.13 10.57
C LEU A 156 -28.70 -15.43 9.22
N ALA A 157 -28.28 -16.12 8.16
CA ALA A 157 -27.98 -15.49 6.87
C ALA A 157 -29.18 -14.71 6.33
N GLU A 158 -30.39 -15.27 6.37
CA GLU A 158 -31.62 -14.61 5.90
C GLU A 158 -31.92 -13.29 6.61
N SER A 159 -31.51 -13.12 7.86
CA SER A 159 -31.70 -11.85 8.61
C SER A 159 -30.62 -10.81 8.32
N LEU A 160 -29.52 -11.20 7.66
CA LEU A 160 -28.34 -10.36 7.45
C LEU A 160 -28.07 -10.04 5.97
N VAL A 161 -28.53 -10.88 5.04
CA VAL A 161 -28.50 -10.61 3.59
C VAL A 161 -29.19 -9.28 3.30
N TYR A 162 -28.67 -8.53 2.34
CA TYR A 162 -29.41 -7.39 1.81
C TYR A 162 -30.51 -7.93 0.90
N ILE A 163 -31.76 -7.71 1.32
CA ILE A 163 -32.96 -8.08 0.57
C ILE A 163 -33.59 -6.79 0.08
N TYR A 164 -33.73 -6.63 -1.23
CA TYR A 164 -34.19 -5.37 -1.84
C TYR A 164 -35.57 -4.95 -1.33
N ASP A 165 -36.47 -5.91 -1.16
CA ASP A 165 -37.84 -5.68 -0.69
C ASP A 165 -37.91 -5.37 0.82
N GLU A 166 -36.87 -5.71 1.58
CA GLU A 166 -36.78 -5.41 3.02
C GLU A 166 -35.87 -4.21 3.33
N ARG A 167 -35.70 -3.29 2.38
CA ARG A 167 -34.86 -2.08 2.54
C ARG A 167 -35.21 -1.16 3.71
N ALA A 168 -36.42 -1.26 4.28
CA ALA A 168 -36.76 -0.59 5.54
C ALA A 168 -35.89 -1.07 6.73
N GLN A 169 -35.28 -2.26 6.62
CA GLN A 169 -34.38 -2.84 7.61
C GLN A 169 -32.94 -2.35 7.38
N ILE A 170 -32.65 -1.14 7.85
CA ILE A 170 -31.42 -0.38 7.54
C ILE A 170 -30.12 -1.15 7.88
N TRP A 171 -30.13 -2.05 8.86
CA TRP A 171 -28.94 -2.85 9.19
C TRP A 171 -28.48 -3.75 8.03
N ARG A 172 -29.39 -4.15 7.14
CA ARG A 172 -29.11 -4.99 5.97
C ARG A 172 -28.15 -4.34 4.97
N TYR A 173 -28.07 -3.01 4.95
CA TYR A 173 -27.08 -2.26 4.15
C TYR A 173 -25.64 -2.45 4.63
N PHE A 174 -25.43 -3.03 5.82
CA PHE A 174 -24.10 -3.32 6.36
C PHE A 174 -23.89 -4.80 6.68
N SER A 175 -24.90 -5.47 7.25
CA SER A 175 -24.77 -6.85 7.74
C SER A 175 -24.46 -7.86 6.62
N TYR A 176 -24.85 -7.56 5.38
CA TYR A 176 -24.61 -8.43 4.24
C TYR A 176 -23.11 -8.68 3.98
N MET A 177 -22.23 -7.77 4.46
CA MET A 177 -20.77 -7.92 4.38
C MET A 177 -20.21 -9.01 5.30
N LEU A 178 -20.97 -9.48 6.29
CA LEU A 178 -20.49 -10.46 7.28
C LEU A 178 -20.67 -11.90 6.82
N ILE A 179 -21.51 -12.13 5.83
CA ILE A 179 -21.96 -13.45 5.39
C ILE A 179 -21.50 -13.76 3.96
N HIS A 180 -21.29 -15.03 3.67
CA HIS A 180 -20.82 -15.52 2.38
C HIS A 180 -21.51 -16.84 2.03
N ILE A 181 -21.82 -17.03 0.74
CA ILE A 181 -22.48 -18.26 0.25
C ILE A 181 -21.50 -19.45 0.22
N ARG A 182 -20.23 -19.18 -0.09
CA ARG A 182 -19.20 -20.18 -0.39
C ARG A 182 -17.88 -19.94 0.33
N TYR A 183 -17.20 -21.02 0.67
CA TYR A 183 -15.88 -20.99 1.30
C TYR A 183 -14.82 -20.39 0.37
N GLU A 184 -14.84 -20.74 -0.92
CA GLU A 184 -13.84 -20.29 -1.89
C GLU A 184 -13.89 -18.77 -2.08
N HIS A 185 -15.09 -18.18 -2.10
CA HIS A 185 -15.27 -16.72 -2.17
C HIS A 185 -14.74 -16.04 -0.90
N LEU A 186 -15.06 -16.60 0.27
CA LEU A 186 -14.58 -16.05 1.54
C LEU A 186 -13.05 -16.09 1.59
N VAL A 187 -12.42 -17.22 1.24
CA VAL A 187 -10.95 -17.36 1.28
C VAL A 187 -10.27 -16.29 0.43
N ILE A 188 -10.74 -16.06 -0.80
CA ILE A 188 -10.17 -15.01 -1.66
C ILE A 188 -10.39 -13.63 -1.03
N ASN A 189 -11.60 -13.31 -0.56
CA ASN A 189 -11.86 -12.05 0.12
C ASN A 189 -10.93 -11.84 1.33
N LEU A 190 -10.70 -12.87 2.15
CA LEU A 190 -9.84 -12.78 3.32
C LEU A 190 -8.36 -12.58 2.94
N VAL A 191 -7.87 -13.28 1.92
CA VAL A 191 -6.50 -13.10 1.42
C VAL A 191 -6.27 -11.65 0.99
N VAL A 192 -7.22 -11.06 0.26
CA VAL A 192 -7.10 -9.66 -0.18
C VAL A 192 -7.31 -8.69 0.97
N GLN A 193 -8.32 -8.91 1.81
CA GLN A 193 -8.66 -8.07 2.95
C GLN A 193 -7.51 -7.98 3.95
N ILE A 194 -6.90 -9.11 4.31
CA ILE A 194 -5.75 -9.13 5.22
C ILE A 194 -4.51 -8.63 4.49
N GLY A 195 -4.25 -9.13 3.29
CA GLY A 195 -3.07 -8.79 2.50
C GLY A 195 -2.97 -7.30 2.27
N VAL A 196 -4.03 -6.65 1.79
CA VAL A 196 -4.03 -5.23 1.42
C VAL A 196 -4.51 -4.33 2.56
N GLY A 197 -5.48 -4.78 3.36
CA GLY A 197 -6.11 -3.97 4.39
C GLY A 197 -5.29 -3.81 5.66
N LEU A 198 -4.67 -4.88 6.19
CA LEU A 198 -3.88 -4.80 7.43
C LEU A 198 -2.71 -3.79 7.34
N PRO A 199 -1.90 -3.74 6.28
CA PRO A 199 -0.83 -2.75 6.14
C PRO A 199 -1.36 -1.32 6.03
N LEU A 200 -2.48 -1.14 5.33
CA LEU A 200 -3.14 0.14 5.27
C LEU A 200 -3.63 0.56 6.67
N GLU A 201 -4.14 -0.40 7.46
CA GLU A 201 -4.60 -0.21 8.83
C GLU A 201 -3.43 0.09 9.79
N VAL A 202 -2.25 -0.52 9.60
CA VAL A 202 -1.03 -0.22 10.38
C VAL A 202 -0.65 1.26 10.27
N ILE A 203 -0.91 1.87 9.11
CA ILE A 203 -0.57 3.26 8.86
C ILE A 203 -1.73 4.18 9.26
N HIS A 204 -2.97 3.83 8.92
CA HIS A 204 -4.12 4.73 9.04
C HIS A 204 -5.04 4.44 10.23
N GLY A 205 -4.88 3.29 10.90
CA GLY A 205 -5.68 2.83 12.02
C GLY A 205 -7.14 2.56 11.63
N TRP A 206 -8.05 2.83 12.56
CA TRP A 206 -9.51 2.63 12.45
C TRP A 206 -10.16 3.22 11.19
N ARG A 207 -9.53 4.21 10.53
CA ARG A 207 -10.01 4.80 9.27
C ARG A 207 -10.25 3.75 8.19
N VAL A 208 -9.43 2.70 8.16
CA VAL A 208 -9.57 1.66 7.14
C VAL A 208 -10.86 0.86 7.32
N LEU A 209 -11.30 0.64 8.57
CA LEU A 209 -12.61 0.02 8.84
C LEU A 209 -13.77 0.90 8.39
N VAL A 210 -13.64 2.23 8.53
CA VAL A 210 -14.66 3.17 8.04
C VAL A 210 -14.71 3.20 6.52
N ILE A 211 -13.56 3.15 5.84
CA ILE A 211 -13.49 2.99 4.38
C ILE A 211 -14.15 1.69 3.95
N TYR A 212 -13.88 0.59 4.65
CA TYR A 212 -14.48 -0.71 4.36
C TYR A 212 -16.01 -0.66 4.48
N ALA A 213 -16.52 -0.13 5.60
CA ALA A 213 -17.94 -0.03 5.86
C ALA A 213 -18.65 0.93 4.89
N ALA A 214 -18.04 2.08 4.59
CA ALA A 214 -18.55 3.02 3.59
C ALA A 214 -18.55 2.39 2.19
N GLY A 215 -17.51 1.61 1.87
CA GLY A 215 -17.43 0.80 0.67
C GLY A 215 -18.58 -0.18 0.52
N GLY A 216 -18.88 -0.93 1.58
CA GLY A 216 -20.07 -1.77 1.66
C GLY A 216 -21.35 -1.00 1.38
N LEU A 217 -21.59 0.07 2.13
CA LEU A 217 -22.79 0.90 1.96
C LEU A 217 -22.91 1.43 0.52
N GLY A 218 -21.83 1.99 -0.03
CA GLY A 218 -21.81 2.53 -1.39
C GLY A 218 -22.02 1.45 -2.47
N GLY A 219 -21.47 0.25 -2.27
CA GLY A 219 -21.71 -0.90 -3.15
C GLY A 219 -23.15 -1.38 -3.10
N CYS A 220 -23.73 -1.47 -1.90
CA CYS A 220 -25.13 -1.84 -1.70
C CYS A 220 -26.08 -0.82 -2.31
N LEU A 221 -25.90 0.47 -2.04
CA LEU A 221 -26.72 1.55 -2.60
C LEU A 221 -26.64 1.62 -4.13
N LEU A 222 -25.44 1.44 -4.71
CA LEU A 222 -25.30 1.45 -6.17
C LEU A 222 -25.97 0.22 -6.81
N GLN A 223 -25.83 -0.97 -6.21
CA GLN A 223 -26.54 -2.17 -6.67
C GLN A 223 -28.06 -1.95 -6.63
N ALA A 224 -28.58 -1.45 -5.51
CA ALA A 224 -30.01 -1.19 -5.32
C ALA A 224 -30.58 -0.19 -6.35
N ALA A 225 -29.78 0.83 -6.73
CA ALA A 225 -30.17 1.82 -7.71
C ALA A 225 -30.13 1.30 -9.17
N VAL A 226 -29.22 0.39 -9.50
CA VAL A 226 -29.02 -0.10 -10.88
C VAL A 226 -29.84 -1.36 -11.17
N TYR A 227 -29.93 -2.28 -10.22
CA TYR A 227 -30.65 -3.54 -10.34
C TYR A 227 -31.64 -3.70 -9.17
N PRO A 228 -32.75 -2.96 -9.21
CA PRO A 228 -33.80 -3.12 -8.21
C PRO A 228 -34.36 -4.54 -8.23
N GLY A 229 -34.52 -5.14 -7.05
CA GLY A 229 -35.02 -6.51 -6.88
C GLY A 229 -33.95 -7.60 -6.78
N GLU A 230 -32.66 -7.26 -6.92
CA GLU A 230 -31.57 -8.21 -6.69
C GLU A 230 -31.02 -8.12 -5.27
N ASP A 231 -30.94 -9.28 -4.60
CA ASP A 231 -30.36 -9.41 -3.26
C ASP A 231 -28.82 -9.35 -3.32
N LEU A 232 -28.20 -8.90 -2.23
CA LEU A 232 -26.76 -8.74 -2.13
C LEU A 232 -26.19 -9.43 -0.89
N VAL A 233 -25.09 -10.15 -1.10
CA VAL A 233 -24.35 -10.87 -0.06
C VAL A 233 -22.86 -10.86 -0.35
N GLY A 234 -22.04 -10.76 0.69
CA GLY A 234 -20.60 -10.84 0.58
C GLY A 234 -19.88 -9.52 0.85
N ALA A 235 -18.66 -9.65 1.35
CA ALA A 235 -17.87 -8.53 1.83
C ALA A 235 -17.02 -7.85 0.75
N SER A 236 -17.08 -8.34 -0.48
CA SER A 236 -16.23 -7.89 -1.57
C SER A 236 -16.33 -6.38 -1.86
N PRO A 237 -17.49 -5.69 -1.78
CA PRO A 237 -17.51 -4.23 -1.96
C PRO A 237 -16.59 -3.49 -0.98
N GLY A 238 -16.51 -3.95 0.28
CA GLY A 238 -15.57 -3.43 1.27
C GLY A 238 -14.10 -3.72 0.91
N VAL A 239 -13.82 -4.90 0.37
CA VAL A 239 -12.47 -5.26 -0.13
C VAL A 239 -12.04 -4.37 -1.30
N TYR A 240 -12.93 -4.13 -2.27
CA TYR A 240 -12.68 -3.22 -3.39
C TYR A 240 -12.52 -1.77 -2.92
N ALA A 241 -13.21 -1.37 -1.86
CA ALA A 241 -13.04 -0.06 -1.24
C ALA A 241 -11.64 0.10 -0.60
N VAL A 242 -11.16 -0.93 0.09
CA VAL A 242 -9.80 -0.94 0.64
C VAL A 242 -8.76 -0.92 -0.47
N LEU A 243 -8.93 -1.72 -1.53
CA LEU A 243 -8.03 -1.71 -2.70
C LEU A 243 -7.92 -0.32 -3.32
N THR A 244 -9.04 0.35 -3.56
CA THR A 244 -9.06 1.70 -4.16
C THR A 244 -8.62 2.81 -3.21
N ALA A 245 -8.72 2.61 -1.89
CA ALA A 245 -8.13 3.52 -0.92
C ALA A 245 -6.59 3.62 -1.03
N HIS A 246 -5.92 2.62 -1.64
CA HIS A 246 -4.50 2.74 -2.00
C HIS A 246 -4.26 3.74 -3.14
N LEU A 247 -5.25 4.06 -3.96
CA LEU A 247 -5.13 5.17 -4.91
C LEU A 247 -5.27 6.49 -4.17
N SER A 248 -6.21 6.59 -3.23
CA SER A 248 -6.40 7.78 -2.39
C SER A 248 -5.16 8.13 -1.59
N LYS A 249 -4.51 7.15 -0.95
CA LYS A 249 -3.26 7.39 -0.22
C LYS A 249 -2.17 7.93 -1.15
N ILE A 250 -2.11 7.45 -2.40
CA ILE A 250 -1.13 7.89 -3.40
C ILE A 250 -1.44 9.31 -3.87
N VAL A 251 -2.71 9.65 -4.08
CA VAL A 251 -3.12 11.04 -4.39
C VAL A 251 -2.72 12.00 -3.28
N LEU A 252 -2.92 11.62 -2.03
CA LEU A 252 -2.62 12.46 -0.86
C LEU A 252 -1.12 12.53 -0.51
N ASN A 253 -0.35 11.49 -0.82
CA ASN A 253 1.01 11.30 -0.31
C ASN A 253 2.00 10.88 -1.42
N TYR A 254 1.79 11.35 -2.65
CA TYR A 254 2.55 10.88 -3.83
C TYR A 254 4.06 11.03 -3.68
N ARG A 255 4.51 12.14 -3.08
CA ARG A 255 5.94 12.41 -2.88
C ARG A 255 6.52 11.70 -1.67
N GLU A 256 5.65 11.37 -0.73
CA GLU A 256 5.98 10.79 0.57
C GLU A 256 6.04 9.26 0.52
N ILE A 257 5.45 8.64 -0.50
CA ILE A 257 5.40 7.18 -0.71
C ILE A 257 6.62 6.69 -1.49
N CYS A 258 7.11 5.50 -1.14
CA CYS A 258 8.09 4.78 -1.93
C CYS A 258 7.45 4.14 -3.17
N HIS A 259 7.98 4.45 -4.35
CA HIS A 259 7.61 3.85 -5.65
C HIS A 259 6.07 3.83 -5.91
N PRO A 260 5.40 5.00 -5.93
CA PRO A 260 3.93 5.07 -6.08
C PRO A 260 3.44 4.43 -7.38
N ILE A 261 4.17 4.56 -8.48
CA ILE A 261 3.82 3.96 -9.78
C ILE A 261 3.82 2.43 -9.70
N CYS A 262 4.83 1.82 -9.06
CA CYS A 262 4.88 0.38 -8.87
C CYS A 262 3.68 -0.11 -8.05
N GLN A 263 3.28 0.64 -7.02
CA GLN A 263 2.08 0.30 -6.24
C GLN A 263 0.81 0.34 -7.10
N ILE A 264 0.63 1.38 -7.93
CA ILE A 264 -0.52 1.49 -8.86
C ILE A 264 -0.53 0.28 -9.81
N VAL A 265 0.60 -0.06 -10.42
CA VAL A 265 0.71 -1.19 -11.35
C VAL A 265 0.38 -2.50 -10.65
N THR A 266 0.95 -2.74 -9.46
CA THR A 266 0.70 -3.97 -8.69
C THR A 266 -0.77 -4.10 -8.28
N PHE A 267 -1.37 -3.06 -7.69
CA PHE A 267 -2.78 -3.12 -7.28
C PHE A 267 -3.73 -3.13 -8.48
N GLY A 268 -3.38 -2.45 -9.58
CA GLY A 268 -4.15 -2.48 -10.82
C GLY A 268 -4.15 -3.86 -11.46
N LEU A 269 -2.97 -4.47 -11.61
CA LEU A 269 -2.83 -5.83 -12.15
C LEU A 269 -3.53 -6.84 -11.25
N PHE A 270 -3.35 -6.74 -9.92
CA PHE A 270 -4.04 -7.60 -8.96
C PHE A 270 -5.56 -7.52 -9.10
N THR A 271 -6.12 -6.30 -9.16
CA THR A 271 -7.56 -6.07 -9.31
C THR A 271 -8.07 -6.62 -10.65
N LEU A 272 -7.31 -6.44 -11.73
CA LEU A 272 -7.64 -6.96 -13.05
C LEU A 272 -7.66 -8.49 -13.05
N LEU A 273 -6.60 -9.12 -12.54
CA LEU A 273 -6.50 -10.58 -12.46
C LEU A 273 -7.60 -11.19 -11.58
N ASN A 274 -7.89 -10.58 -10.43
CA ASN A 274 -8.98 -11.01 -9.56
C ASN A 274 -10.34 -10.90 -10.27
N THR A 275 -10.57 -9.82 -11.02
CA THR A 275 -11.81 -9.64 -11.80
C THR A 275 -11.94 -10.69 -12.89
N ILE A 276 -10.86 -10.99 -13.63
CA ILE A 276 -10.82 -12.03 -14.67
C ILE A 276 -11.05 -13.42 -14.05
N TYR A 277 -10.40 -13.71 -12.93
CA TYR A 277 -10.59 -14.97 -12.20
C TYR A 277 -12.05 -15.15 -11.77
N ASN A 278 -12.64 -14.11 -11.16
CA ASN A 278 -14.04 -14.13 -10.73
C ASN A 278 -14.99 -14.30 -11.92
N TYR A 279 -14.74 -13.61 -13.03
CA TYR A 279 -15.49 -13.80 -14.26
C TYR A 279 -15.41 -15.25 -14.77
N TYR A 280 -14.22 -15.82 -14.86
CA TYR A 280 -14.08 -17.20 -15.36
C TYR A 280 -14.74 -18.24 -14.45
N MET A 281 -14.53 -18.13 -13.13
CA MET A 281 -15.03 -19.10 -12.16
C MET A 281 -16.54 -19.00 -11.92
N TYR A 282 -17.12 -17.80 -12.05
CA TYR A 282 -18.49 -17.53 -11.63
C TYR A 282 -19.42 -17.01 -12.73
N ARG A 283 -18.96 -16.90 -13.99
CA ARG A 283 -19.80 -16.42 -15.12
C ARG A 283 -21.16 -17.12 -15.26
N ASN A 284 -21.23 -18.41 -14.90
CA ASN A 284 -22.44 -19.22 -15.06
C ASN A 284 -23.32 -19.24 -13.80
N ARG A 285 -22.97 -18.50 -12.75
CA ARG A 285 -23.60 -18.65 -11.42
C ARG A 285 -24.33 -17.40 -10.92
N HIS A 286 -24.18 -16.23 -11.56
CA HIS A 286 -24.82 -14.96 -11.16
C HIS A 286 -24.60 -14.52 -9.68
N GLU A 287 -23.59 -15.07 -9.00
CA GLU A 287 -23.40 -14.81 -7.56
C GLU A 287 -22.47 -13.64 -7.25
N ILE A 288 -21.98 -12.96 -8.29
CA ILE A 288 -21.08 -11.82 -8.15
C ILE A 288 -21.74 -10.59 -8.75
N SER A 289 -22.01 -9.60 -7.90
CA SER A 289 -22.44 -8.28 -8.32
C SER A 289 -21.22 -7.42 -8.65
N TYR A 290 -20.93 -7.25 -9.93
CA TYR A 290 -19.88 -6.33 -10.41
C TYR A 290 -20.22 -4.85 -10.13
N ILE A 291 -21.52 -4.51 -10.12
CA ILE A 291 -21.97 -3.15 -9.80
C ILE A 291 -21.70 -2.80 -8.34
N SER A 292 -21.94 -3.72 -7.40
CA SER A 292 -21.60 -3.50 -5.99
C SER A 292 -20.09 -3.31 -5.78
N HIS A 293 -19.26 -4.05 -6.53
CA HIS A 293 -17.81 -3.86 -6.50
C HIS A 293 -17.41 -2.47 -7.02
N LEU A 294 -18.03 -2.00 -8.10
CA LEU A 294 -17.80 -0.66 -8.63
C LEU A 294 -18.20 0.43 -7.63
N GLY A 295 -19.36 0.28 -6.97
CA GLY A 295 -19.83 1.21 -5.94
C GLY A 295 -18.90 1.26 -4.73
N GLY A 296 -18.44 0.08 -4.28
CA GLY A 296 -17.44 -0.03 -3.23
C GLY A 296 -16.10 0.60 -3.61
N ALA A 297 -15.61 0.35 -4.83
CA ALA A 297 -14.39 0.94 -5.36
C ALA A 297 -14.47 2.49 -5.46
N ALA A 298 -15.57 3.03 -5.97
CA ALA A 298 -15.78 4.47 -6.04
C ALA A 298 -15.82 5.09 -4.64
N CYS A 299 -16.56 4.47 -3.72
CA CYS A 299 -16.67 4.95 -2.35
C CYS A 299 -15.33 4.88 -1.61
N GLY A 300 -14.58 3.78 -1.74
CA GLY A 300 -13.27 3.62 -1.14
C GLY A 300 -12.26 4.68 -1.60
N PHE A 301 -12.28 5.02 -2.90
CA PHE A 301 -11.46 6.10 -3.42
C PHE A 301 -11.84 7.47 -2.81
N LEU A 302 -13.13 7.82 -2.85
CA LEU A 302 -13.61 9.12 -2.38
C LEU A 302 -13.43 9.27 -0.86
N VAL A 303 -13.93 8.32 -0.08
CA VAL A 303 -13.80 8.31 1.40
C VAL A 303 -12.33 8.21 1.81
N GLY A 304 -11.52 7.46 1.06
CA GLY A 304 -10.08 7.39 1.26
C GLY A 304 -9.43 8.78 1.20
N ILE A 305 -9.77 9.61 0.20
CA ILE A 305 -9.25 10.99 0.12
C ILE A 305 -9.72 11.83 1.32
N LEU A 306 -10.94 11.59 1.81
CA LEU A 306 -11.52 12.38 2.88
C LEU A 306 -10.92 12.09 4.26
N ILE A 307 -10.58 10.84 4.56
CA ILE A 307 -10.26 10.44 5.93
C ILE A 307 -8.84 9.92 6.12
N LEU A 308 -8.16 9.42 5.07
CA LEU A 308 -6.79 8.90 5.21
C LEU A 308 -5.83 10.00 5.68
N LYS A 309 -4.74 9.56 6.31
CA LYS A 309 -3.70 10.48 6.80
C LYS A 309 -3.01 11.13 5.59
N ASN A 310 -3.03 12.45 5.58
CA ASN A 310 -2.20 13.27 4.72
C ASN A 310 -0.99 13.74 5.54
N ILE A 311 0.20 13.23 5.21
CA ILE A 311 1.42 13.45 6.01
C ILE A 311 1.89 14.90 5.91
N ARG A 312 1.80 15.51 4.72
CA ARG A 312 2.19 16.89 4.46
C ARG A 312 1.14 17.56 3.59
N VAL A 313 0.21 18.23 4.26
CA VAL A 313 -0.91 18.90 3.59
C VAL A 313 -0.42 20.03 2.68
N LYS A 314 -0.68 19.91 1.38
CA LYS A 314 -0.45 20.93 0.36
C LYS A 314 -1.74 21.68 0.06
N LYS A 315 -1.64 22.95 -0.37
CA LYS A 315 -2.81 23.80 -0.64
C LYS A 315 -3.77 23.19 -1.68
N PHE A 316 -3.24 22.57 -2.73
CA PHE A 316 -4.06 21.93 -3.76
C PHE A 316 -4.78 20.68 -3.23
N GLU A 317 -4.20 19.94 -2.29
CA GLU A 317 -4.82 18.76 -1.68
C GLU A 317 -6.04 19.15 -0.83
N ILE A 318 -6.05 20.34 -0.24
CA ILE A 318 -7.24 20.89 0.44
C ILE A 318 -8.38 21.14 -0.57
N VAL A 319 -8.06 21.63 -1.76
CA VAL A 319 -9.06 21.82 -2.83
C VAL A 319 -9.60 20.47 -3.28
N ILE A 320 -8.73 19.49 -3.52
CA ILE A 320 -9.13 18.11 -3.84
C ILE A 320 -10.06 17.56 -2.76
N TRP A 321 -9.69 17.70 -1.49
CA TRP A 321 -10.50 17.23 -0.36
C TRP A 321 -11.91 17.87 -0.36
N ARG A 322 -12.02 19.19 -0.58
CA ARG A 322 -13.32 19.88 -0.63
C ARG A 322 -14.18 19.42 -1.80
N VAL A 323 -13.59 19.30 -3.00
CA VAL A 323 -14.28 18.81 -4.20
C VAL A 323 -14.76 17.38 -3.96
N THR A 324 -13.89 16.50 -3.45
CA THR A 324 -14.25 15.12 -3.14
C THR A 324 -15.37 15.03 -2.10
N LEU A 325 -15.38 15.91 -1.09
CA LEU A 325 -16.45 15.93 -0.08
C LEU A 325 -17.79 16.24 -0.72
N VAL A 326 -17.85 17.27 -1.55
CA VAL A 326 -19.08 17.65 -2.27
C VAL A 326 -19.53 16.52 -3.19
N THR A 327 -18.61 15.96 -3.99
CA THR A 327 -18.90 14.83 -4.88
C THR A 327 -19.46 13.64 -4.11
N TYR A 328 -18.82 13.25 -3.01
CA TYR A 328 -19.27 12.14 -2.17
C TYR A 328 -20.68 12.37 -1.62
N LEU A 329 -20.94 13.56 -1.07
CA LEU A 329 -22.27 13.91 -0.53
C LEU A 329 -23.34 13.89 -1.64
N VAL A 330 -23.06 14.43 -2.82
CA VAL A 330 -23.98 14.40 -3.96
C VAL A 330 -24.26 12.95 -4.38
N CYS A 331 -23.24 12.11 -4.52
CA CYS A 331 -23.42 10.70 -4.86
C CYS A 331 -24.29 9.97 -3.84
N ILE A 332 -24.05 10.15 -2.54
CA ILE A 332 -24.86 9.52 -1.49
C ILE A 332 -26.31 10.01 -1.53
N VAL A 333 -26.54 11.32 -1.65
CA VAL A 333 -27.91 11.88 -1.72
C VAL A 333 -28.65 11.35 -2.95
N VAL A 334 -27.98 11.29 -4.11
CA VAL A 334 -28.59 10.75 -5.34
C VAL A 334 -28.91 9.27 -5.17
N LEU A 335 -27.97 8.45 -4.68
CA LEU A 335 -28.19 7.01 -4.54
C LEU A 335 -29.29 6.69 -3.52
N VAL A 336 -29.30 7.37 -2.37
CA VAL A 336 -30.38 7.22 -1.37
C VAL A 336 -31.71 7.73 -1.93
N GLY A 337 -31.71 8.83 -2.68
CA GLY A 337 -32.92 9.34 -3.34
C GLY A 337 -33.49 8.35 -4.36
N LEU A 338 -32.62 7.71 -5.16
CA LEU A 338 -33.03 6.68 -6.11
C LEU A 338 -33.59 5.45 -5.40
N ASP A 339 -32.92 4.97 -4.37
CA ASP A 339 -33.35 3.82 -3.54
C ASP A 339 -34.73 4.06 -2.90
N ILE A 340 -34.97 5.27 -2.37
CA ILE A 340 -36.29 5.66 -1.84
C ILE A 340 -37.32 5.77 -2.97
N SER A 341 -36.96 6.40 -4.11
CA SER A 341 -37.90 6.64 -5.22
C SER A 341 -38.40 5.36 -5.88
N ALA A 342 -37.60 4.31 -5.89
CA ALA A 342 -37.99 2.99 -6.39
C ALA A 342 -39.02 2.27 -5.48
N SER A 343 -39.47 2.93 -4.41
CA SER A 343 -40.51 2.44 -3.48
C SER A 343 -41.93 2.91 -3.79
N PHE A 344 -42.14 3.62 -4.90
CA PHE A 344 -43.45 4.13 -5.33
C PHE A 344 -43.87 3.59 -6.69
#